data_AF-A0A182UDK5-F1
#
_entry.id   AF-A0A182UDK5-F1
#
_cell.length_a   1.000
_cell.length_b   1.000
_cell.length_c   1.000
_cell.angle_alpha   90.00
_cell.angle_beta   90.00
_cell.angle_gamma   90.00
#
_symmetry.space_group_name_H-M   'P 1'
#
loop_
_entity.id
_entity.type
_entity.pdbx_description
1 polymer ?
#
loop_
_entity_poly.entity_id
_entity_poly.type
_entity_poly.pdbx_seq_one_letter_code
_entity_poly.pdbx_strand_id
1 'polypeptide(L)'
;MAVSKFSDVDEYGFKREADFDYQSYENIMSSYLSVLTTRSMRWQKFLQSADMLKNRSKLKRFVRKGVPGSLREEVWMKTSGAKDLQQKEPNLYQTLLTYEFDQEISDQIKLDLPRTFPDNIHFEQYQVSLYNVLIAFAHHNRTVGYCQGLNYIAGLPWPVIATKWFICLYAEVVPTETVLRIWDCLFLEGNKILLRVGLTIVVRLRQDLLATDDISTLIGLFRSLEKSYVLMDCHEFMKSIFKVPGNLRRSQLDALRQRFYSERMANKSKGS
;
A
#
# COMPACT_ATOMS: atom_id res chain seq x y z
N MET A 1 -0.98 26.06 -30.88
CA MET A 1 -1.28 24.73 -30.28
C MET A 1 -1.46 24.95 -28.80
N ALA A 2 -2.65 24.69 -28.25
CA ALA A 2 -2.87 24.78 -26.82
C ALA A 2 -2.17 23.59 -26.17
N VAL A 3 -1.04 23.84 -25.51
CA VAL A 3 -0.37 22.84 -24.67
C VAL A 3 -1.29 22.60 -23.49
N SER A 4 -1.83 21.39 -23.35
CA SER A 4 -2.57 20.98 -22.15
C SER A 4 -1.64 21.15 -20.95
N LYS A 5 -1.84 22.23 -20.17
CA LYS A 5 -1.17 22.35 -18.87
C LYS A 5 -1.90 21.42 -17.92
N PHE A 6 -1.37 20.20 -17.78
CA PHE A 6 -1.76 19.33 -16.67
C PHE A 6 -1.53 20.07 -15.35
N SER A 7 -2.43 19.86 -14.40
CA SER A 7 -2.30 20.42 -13.06
C SER A 7 -0.99 19.93 -12.42
N ASP A 8 -0.40 20.79 -11.62
CA ASP A 8 0.67 20.48 -10.67
C ASP A 8 0.19 19.57 -9.53
N VAL A 9 -1.11 19.27 -9.43
CA VAL A 9 -1.71 18.42 -8.41
C VAL A 9 -2.38 17.20 -9.06
N ASP A 10 -2.14 16.01 -8.52
CA ASP A 10 -2.74 14.77 -9.03
C ASP A 10 -4.21 14.58 -8.63
N GLU A 11 -4.85 13.54 -9.15
CA GLU A 11 -6.26 13.23 -8.90
C GLU A 11 -6.56 12.88 -7.42
N TYR A 12 -5.53 12.67 -6.62
CA TYR A 12 -5.60 12.36 -5.20
C TYR A 12 -5.21 13.55 -4.31
N GLY A 13 -4.89 14.70 -4.91
CA GLY A 13 -4.53 15.92 -4.20
C GLY A 13 -3.04 16.05 -3.87
N PHE A 14 -2.17 15.17 -4.36
CA PHE A 14 -0.72 15.28 -4.14
C PHE A 14 -0.07 16.20 -5.16
N LYS A 15 0.76 17.13 -4.69
CA LYS A 15 1.59 17.96 -5.57
C LYS A 15 2.63 17.10 -6.31
N ARG A 16 2.79 17.38 -7.59
CA ARG A 16 3.85 16.85 -8.44
C ARG A 16 5.12 17.67 -8.24
N GLU A 17 6.25 16.98 -8.32
CA GLU A 17 7.57 17.61 -8.26
C GLU A 17 7.79 18.57 -9.45
N ALA A 18 8.73 19.52 -9.26
CA ALA A 18 9.03 20.53 -10.28
C ALA A 18 9.60 19.94 -11.58
N ASP A 19 10.28 18.79 -11.49
CA ASP A 19 10.91 18.07 -12.61
C ASP A 19 10.02 16.96 -13.21
N PHE A 20 8.72 16.95 -12.88
CA PHE A 20 7.79 15.93 -13.37
C PHE A 20 7.66 15.95 -14.90
N ASP A 21 7.86 14.79 -15.54
CA ASP A 21 7.71 14.63 -16.99
C ASP A 21 6.23 14.53 -17.41
N TYR A 22 5.62 15.70 -17.57
CA TYR A 22 4.23 15.84 -18.03
C TYR A 22 4.00 15.26 -19.43
N GLN A 23 4.99 15.34 -20.33
CA GLN A 23 4.83 14.92 -21.71
C GLN A 23 4.71 13.40 -21.81
N SER A 24 5.60 12.68 -21.13
CA SER A 24 5.50 11.23 -21.08
C SER A 24 4.23 10.81 -20.34
N TYR A 25 3.88 11.49 -19.23
CA TYR A 25 2.66 11.18 -18.47
C TYR A 25 1.39 11.31 -19.33
N GLU A 26 1.28 12.38 -20.12
CA GLU A 26 0.18 12.57 -21.07
C GLU A 26 0.11 11.43 -22.10
N ASN A 27 1.25 11.02 -22.66
CA ASN A 27 1.33 9.93 -23.62
C ASN A 27 0.81 8.61 -23.04
N ILE A 28 1.19 8.30 -21.79
CA ILE A 28 0.69 7.10 -21.09
C ILE A 28 -0.80 7.26 -20.81
N MET A 29 -1.20 8.38 -20.19
CA MET A 29 -2.55 8.58 -19.67
C MET A 29 -3.59 8.64 -20.80
N SER A 30 -3.28 9.26 -21.94
CA SER A 30 -4.17 9.33 -23.10
C SER A 30 -4.59 7.92 -23.60
N SER A 31 -3.65 6.98 -23.66
CA SER A 31 -3.96 5.58 -23.98
C SER A 31 -4.71 4.88 -22.83
N TYR A 32 -4.32 5.17 -21.59
CA TYR A 32 -4.80 4.49 -20.39
C TYR A 32 -6.23 4.88 -20.01
N LEU A 33 -6.67 6.12 -20.27
CA LEU A 33 -8.03 6.59 -19.98
C LEU A 33 -9.10 5.74 -20.68
N SER A 34 -8.89 5.38 -21.94
CA SER A 34 -9.81 4.50 -22.69
C SER A 34 -9.94 3.11 -22.03
N VAL A 35 -8.83 2.61 -21.48
CA VAL A 35 -8.75 1.35 -20.76
C VAL A 35 -9.45 1.46 -19.41
N LEU A 36 -9.26 2.55 -18.67
CA LEU A 36 -9.93 2.85 -17.41
C LEU A 36 -11.45 2.93 -17.59
N THR A 37 -11.93 3.66 -18.59
CA THR A 37 -13.37 3.78 -18.90
C THR A 37 -13.97 2.41 -19.23
N THR A 38 -13.31 1.62 -20.08
CA THR A 38 -13.74 0.27 -20.42
C THR A 38 -13.79 -0.65 -19.20
N ARG A 39 -12.78 -0.56 -18.31
CA ARG A 39 -12.74 -1.34 -17.07
C ARG A 39 -13.85 -0.91 -16.12
N SER A 40 -14.10 0.39 -15.98
CA SER A 40 -15.16 0.93 -15.12
C SER A 40 -16.53 0.39 -15.51
N MET A 41 -16.88 0.44 -16.81
CA MET A 41 -18.14 -0.14 -17.31
C MET A 41 -18.25 -1.65 -17.04
N ARG A 42 -17.15 -2.39 -17.21
CA ARG A 42 -17.12 -3.84 -16.94
C ARG A 42 -17.29 -4.14 -15.45
N TRP A 43 -16.69 -3.33 -14.58
CA TRP A 43 -16.82 -3.45 -13.14
C TRP A 43 -18.25 -3.15 -12.66
N GLN A 44 -18.89 -2.09 -13.16
CA GLN A 44 -20.29 -1.79 -12.84
C GLN A 44 -21.20 -2.97 -13.19
N LYS A 45 -21.08 -3.53 -14.41
CA LYS A 45 -21.84 -4.72 -14.82
C LYS A 45 -21.54 -5.93 -13.93
N PHE A 46 -20.30 -6.08 -13.48
CA PHE A 46 -19.90 -7.18 -12.60
C PHE A 46 -20.46 -7.03 -11.17
N LEU A 47 -20.49 -5.81 -10.62
CA LEU A 47 -21.06 -5.52 -9.30
C LEU A 47 -22.57 -5.70 -9.25
N GLN A 48 -23.27 -5.37 -10.34
CA GLN A 48 -24.71 -5.58 -10.47
C GLN A 48 -25.09 -7.07 -10.55
N SER A 49 -24.15 -7.94 -10.92
CA SER A 49 -24.40 -9.39 -10.88
C SER A 49 -24.35 -9.88 -9.43
N ALA A 50 -25.36 -10.63 -8.99
CA ALA A 50 -25.43 -11.27 -7.65
C ALA A 50 -24.33 -12.34 -7.39
N ASP A 51 -23.28 -12.34 -8.21
CA ASP A 51 -22.30 -13.40 -8.42
C ASP A 51 -20.88 -12.98 -8.01
N MET A 52 -20.70 -11.74 -7.56
CA MET A 52 -19.38 -11.15 -7.24
C MET A 52 -18.55 -12.01 -6.28
N LEU A 53 -19.16 -12.47 -5.17
CA LEU A 53 -18.49 -13.32 -4.17
C LEU A 53 -18.56 -14.81 -4.51
N LYS A 54 -19.49 -15.21 -5.39
CA LYS A 54 -19.66 -16.61 -5.81
C LYS A 54 -18.54 -17.03 -6.78
N ASN A 55 -18.11 -16.14 -7.68
CA ASN A 55 -17.04 -16.44 -8.63
C ASN A 55 -15.70 -15.80 -8.23
N ARG A 56 -15.04 -16.41 -7.25
CA ARG A 56 -13.74 -15.95 -6.71
C ARG A 56 -12.63 -15.82 -7.77
N SER A 57 -12.61 -16.70 -8.77
CA SER A 57 -11.65 -16.63 -9.88
C SER A 57 -11.86 -15.40 -10.77
N LYS A 58 -13.12 -15.09 -11.10
CA LYS A 58 -13.47 -13.93 -11.91
C LYS A 58 -13.20 -12.64 -11.14
N LEU A 59 -13.60 -12.57 -9.87
CA LEU A 59 -13.30 -11.44 -8.98
C LEU A 59 -11.79 -11.19 -8.89
N LYS A 60 -10.99 -12.24 -8.68
CA LYS A 60 -9.52 -12.14 -8.68
C LYS A 60 -8.97 -11.56 -9.98
N ARG A 61 -9.49 -12.00 -11.13
CA ARG A 61 -9.05 -11.47 -12.44
C ARG A 61 -9.40 -9.99 -12.61
N PHE A 62 -10.55 -9.55 -12.10
CA PHE A 62 -10.97 -8.15 -12.13
C PHE A 62 -10.09 -7.30 -11.22
N VAL A 63 -9.91 -7.73 -9.96
CA VAL A 63 -9.05 -7.06 -8.96
C VAL A 63 -7.61 -6.90 -9.45
N ARG A 64 -7.00 -7.94 -10.03
CA ARG A 64 -5.64 -7.84 -10.59
C ARG A 64 -5.52 -6.84 -11.75
N LYS A 65 -6.62 -6.57 -12.46
CA LYS A 65 -6.68 -5.56 -13.52
C LYS A 65 -6.97 -4.15 -12.98
N GLY A 66 -7.20 -4.00 -11.68
CA GLY A 66 -7.48 -2.73 -11.01
C GLY A 66 -8.96 -2.49 -10.79
N VAL A 67 -9.29 -2.00 -9.60
CA VAL A 67 -10.61 -1.53 -9.20
C VAL A 67 -10.71 -0.04 -9.54
N PRO A 68 -11.79 0.43 -10.20
CA PRO A 68 -12.03 1.85 -10.44
C PRO A 68 -12.12 2.62 -9.13
N GLY A 69 -11.59 3.84 -9.08
CA GLY A 69 -11.54 4.67 -7.87
C GLY A 69 -12.88 4.79 -7.15
N SER A 70 -13.95 5.07 -7.90
CA SER A 70 -15.32 5.19 -7.37
C SER A 70 -15.93 3.91 -6.80
N LEU A 71 -15.31 2.75 -7.08
CA LEU A 71 -15.77 1.44 -6.61
C LEU A 71 -14.86 0.84 -5.53
N ARG A 72 -13.71 1.46 -5.25
CA ARG A 72 -12.74 0.93 -4.28
C ARG A 72 -13.35 0.78 -2.89
N GLU A 73 -14.09 1.77 -2.41
CA GLU A 73 -14.77 1.72 -1.11
C GLU A 73 -15.62 0.45 -0.95
N GLU A 74 -16.57 0.24 -1.87
CA GLU A 74 -17.47 -0.92 -1.83
C GLU A 74 -16.72 -2.25 -1.97
N VAL A 75 -15.78 -2.32 -2.91
CA VAL A 75 -15.03 -3.55 -3.22
C VAL A 75 -14.09 -3.91 -2.08
N TRP A 76 -13.36 -2.94 -1.51
CA TRP A 76 -12.42 -3.16 -0.42
C TRP A 76 -13.13 -3.56 0.87
N MET A 77 -14.24 -2.89 1.21
CA MET A 77 -15.06 -3.25 2.37
C MET A 77 -15.53 -4.71 2.30
N LYS A 78 -15.97 -5.18 1.12
CA LYS A 78 -16.40 -6.56 0.91
C LYS A 78 -15.23 -7.54 0.92
N THR A 79 -14.15 -7.25 0.18
CA THR A 79 -13.07 -8.22 -0.04
C THR A 79 -12.14 -8.39 1.16
N SER A 80 -11.94 -7.33 1.95
CA SER A 80 -11.18 -7.38 3.21
C SER A 80 -11.93 -8.10 4.34
N GLY A 81 -13.25 -8.23 4.24
CA GLY A 81 -14.12 -8.68 5.33
C GLY A 81 -14.54 -7.57 6.30
N ALA A 82 -14.12 -6.31 6.07
CA ALA A 82 -14.48 -5.18 6.92
C ALA A 82 -16.01 -4.96 6.99
N LYS A 83 -16.73 -5.18 5.88
CA LYS A 83 -18.20 -5.08 5.84
C LYS A 83 -18.86 -6.08 6.78
N ASP A 84 -18.39 -7.32 6.80
CA ASP A 84 -18.95 -8.37 7.66
C ASP A 84 -18.67 -8.08 9.14
N LEU A 85 -17.49 -7.51 9.46
CA LEU A 85 -17.15 -7.08 10.82
C LEU A 85 -17.98 -5.87 11.26
N GLN A 86 -18.12 -4.86 10.40
CA GLN A 86 -18.96 -3.69 10.66
C GLN A 86 -20.43 -4.08 10.92
N GLN A 87 -20.96 -5.06 10.18
CA GLN A 87 -22.33 -5.54 10.39
C GLN A 87 -22.52 -6.28 11.70
N LYS A 88 -21.47 -6.95 12.21
CA LYS A 88 -21.50 -7.62 13.51
C LYS A 88 -21.51 -6.63 14.67
N GLU A 89 -20.78 -5.51 14.54
CA GLU A 89 -20.64 -4.50 15.58
C GLU A 89 -20.84 -3.07 15.02
N PRO A 90 -22.08 -2.67 14.67
CA PRO A 90 -22.35 -1.46 13.89
C PRO A 90 -21.99 -0.16 14.59
N ASN A 91 -22.00 -0.14 15.93
CA ASN A 91 -21.70 1.05 16.72
C ASN A 91 -20.28 1.05 17.32
N LEU A 92 -19.46 0.02 17.02
CA LEU A 92 -18.15 -0.15 17.67
C LEU A 92 -17.29 1.10 17.56
N TYR A 93 -17.21 1.68 16.36
CA TYR A 93 -16.39 2.88 16.14
C TYR A 93 -16.84 4.05 16.99
N GLN A 94 -18.15 4.35 17.01
CA GLN A 94 -18.71 5.43 17.83
C GLN A 94 -18.49 5.17 19.32
N THR A 95 -18.70 3.94 19.78
CA THR A 95 -18.43 3.57 21.18
C THR A 95 -16.96 3.73 21.53
N LEU A 96 -16.04 3.30 20.66
CA LEU A 96 -14.60 3.45 20.86
C LEU A 96 -14.19 4.92 21.04
N LEU A 97 -14.88 5.86 20.36
CA LEU A 97 -14.60 7.29 20.48
C LEU A 97 -15.05 7.93 21.80
N THR A 98 -15.86 7.24 22.61
CA THR A 98 -16.36 7.76 23.90
C THR A 98 -15.47 7.40 25.08
N TYR A 99 -14.53 6.46 24.92
CA TYR A 99 -13.65 6.05 26.01
C TYR A 99 -12.55 7.09 26.26
N GLU A 100 -12.05 7.11 27.49
CA GLU A 100 -10.83 7.82 27.82
C GLU A 100 -9.65 7.14 27.12
N PHE A 101 -8.88 7.93 26.38
CA PHE A 101 -7.74 7.44 25.60
C PHE A 101 -6.45 7.54 26.40
N ASP A 102 -5.51 6.65 26.06
CA ASP A 102 -4.14 6.76 26.53
C ASP A 102 -3.51 8.06 26.00
N GLN A 103 -3.04 8.90 26.93
CA GLN A 103 -2.53 10.23 26.63
C GLN A 103 -1.22 10.17 25.83
N GLU A 104 -0.35 9.19 26.11
CA GLU A 104 0.92 9.03 25.40
C GLU A 104 0.68 8.66 23.93
N ILE A 105 -0.25 7.74 23.69
CA ILE A 105 -0.67 7.35 22.33
C ILE A 105 -1.34 8.53 21.60
N SER A 106 -2.23 9.25 22.28
CA SER A 106 -2.89 10.44 21.73
C SER A 106 -1.88 11.48 21.27
N ASP A 107 -0.91 11.81 22.12
CA ASP A 107 0.06 12.87 21.85
C ASP A 107 1.02 12.46 20.74
N GLN A 108 1.39 11.19 20.69
CA GLN A 108 2.17 10.64 19.60
C GLN A 108 1.47 10.74 18.24
N ILE A 109 0.18 10.38 18.17
CA ILE A 109 -0.59 10.53 16.92
C ILE A 109 -0.64 12.01 16.53
N LYS A 110 -0.88 12.93 17.47
CA LYS A 110 -0.93 14.38 17.19
C LYS A 110 0.39 14.93 16.67
N LEU A 111 1.54 14.40 17.11
CA LEU A 111 2.85 14.77 16.58
C LEU A 111 3.07 14.30 15.12
N ASP A 112 2.38 13.22 14.72
CA ASP A 112 2.51 12.66 13.38
C ASP A 112 1.58 13.28 12.34
N LEU A 113 0.41 13.77 12.74
CA LEU A 113 -0.58 14.31 11.80
C LEU A 113 -0.04 15.47 10.94
N PRO A 114 0.67 16.48 11.48
CA PRO A 114 1.16 17.59 10.66
C PRO A 114 2.21 17.19 9.63
N ARG A 115 2.92 16.06 9.87
CA ARG A 115 3.97 15.53 8.98
C ARG A 115 3.49 14.39 8.09
N THR A 116 2.23 13.98 8.21
CA THR A 116 1.63 12.96 7.35
C THR A 116 1.11 13.62 6.07
N PHE A 117 1.50 13.10 4.91
CA PHE A 117 1.12 13.66 3.58
C PHE A 117 1.24 15.19 3.46
N PRO A 118 2.42 15.78 3.75
CA PRO A 118 2.61 17.23 3.76
C PRO A 118 2.36 17.88 2.39
N ASP A 119 2.49 17.11 1.31
CA ASP A 119 2.34 17.58 -0.07
C ASP A 119 0.90 17.45 -0.61
N ASN A 120 -0.04 16.97 0.22
CA ASN A 120 -1.43 16.82 -0.19
C ASN A 120 -2.26 18.07 0.16
N ILE A 121 -2.81 18.72 -0.85
CA ILE A 121 -3.53 20.00 -0.71
C ILE A 121 -4.85 19.89 0.08
N HIS A 122 -5.36 18.68 0.28
CA HIS A 122 -6.62 18.41 0.95
C HIS A 122 -6.42 17.80 2.34
N PHE A 123 -5.20 17.40 2.72
CA PHE A 123 -4.99 16.56 3.88
C PHE A 123 -5.30 17.23 5.22
N GLU A 124 -5.13 18.55 5.30
CA GLU A 124 -5.46 19.33 6.50
C GLU A 124 -6.90 19.10 6.99
N GLN A 125 -7.87 19.00 6.07
CA GLN A 125 -9.27 18.75 6.43
C GLN A 125 -9.54 17.33 6.96
N TYR A 126 -8.63 16.40 6.71
CA TYR A 126 -8.76 14.99 7.10
C TYR A 126 -8.03 14.63 8.39
N GLN A 127 -7.19 15.53 8.94
CA GLN A 127 -6.37 15.23 10.13
C GLN A 127 -7.21 14.78 11.34
N VAL A 128 -8.36 15.43 11.59
CA VAL A 128 -9.27 15.06 12.68
C VAL A 128 -9.88 13.66 12.45
N SER A 129 -10.27 13.36 11.21
CA SER A 129 -10.82 12.04 10.86
C SER A 129 -9.77 10.95 11.01
N LEU A 130 -8.53 11.23 10.58
CA LEU A 130 -7.41 10.30 10.72
C LEU A 130 -7.06 10.07 12.20
N TYR A 131 -7.00 11.13 13.01
CA TYR A 131 -6.81 11.03 14.45
C TYR A 131 -7.82 10.06 15.08
N ASN A 132 -9.12 10.28 14.81
CA ASN A 132 -10.20 9.47 15.37
C ASN A 132 -10.10 8.00 14.98
N VAL A 133 -9.69 7.69 13.75
CA VAL A 133 -9.47 6.30 13.30
C VAL A 133 -8.27 5.68 14.01
N LEU A 134 -7.14 6.39 14.08
CA LEU A 134 -5.91 5.89 14.67
C LEU A 134 -6.06 5.65 16.18
N ILE A 135 -6.68 6.58 16.90
CA ILE A 135 -6.88 6.45 18.35
C ILE A 135 -7.89 5.35 18.70
N ALA A 136 -8.98 5.23 17.94
CA ALA A 136 -9.94 4.14 18.10
C ALA A 136 -9.30 2.77 17.83
N PHE A 137 -8.46 2.69 16.79
CA PHE A 137 -7.72 1.47 16.46
C PHE A 137 -6.72 1.08 17.56
N ALA A 138 -5.93 2.04 18.05
CA ALA A 138 -4.96 1.80 19.12
C ALA A 138 -5.64 1.33 20.42
N HIS A 139 -6.79 1.92 20.75
CA HIS A 139 -7.59 1.50 21.90
C HIS A 139 -8.16 0.08 21.73
N HIS A 140 -8.66 -0.25 20.54
CA HIS A 140 -9.23 -1.58 20.25
C HIS A 140 -8.15 -2.68 20.20
N ASN A 141 -6.93 -2.37 19.75
CA ASN A 141 -5.84 -3.33 19.58
C ASN A 141 -4.63 -3.02 20.47
N ARG A 142 -4.82 -3.19 21.79
CA ARG A 142 -3.80 -2.94 22.82
C ARG A 142 -2.53 -3.80 22.67
N THR A 143 -2.60 -4.93 21.97
CA THR A 143 -1.45 -5.80 21.67
C THR A 143 -0.52 -5.26 20.59
N VAL A 144 -1.03 -4.44 19.67
CA VAL A 144 -0.22 -3.86 18.59
C VAL A 144 0.32 -2.49 18.99
N GLY A 145 -0.44 -1.72 19.80
CA GLY A 145 -0.05 -0.39 20.26
C GLY A 145 0.26 0.59 19.10
N TYR A 146 0.65 1.82 19.43
CA TYR A 146 1.40 2.64 18.49
C TYR A 146 2.88 2.23 18.60
N CYS A 147 3.51 1.85 17.49
CA CYS A 147 4.87 1.32 17.49
C CYS A 147 5.92 2.44 17.47
N GLN A 148 6.19 3.05 18.63
CA GLN A 148 7.38 3.88 18.83
C GLN A 148 8.60 3.00 19.11
N GLY A 149 9.48 2.78 18.12
CA GLY A 149 10.71 2.03 18.40
C GLY A 149 11.40 1.33 17.23
N LEU A 150 11.69 2.05 16.14
CA LEU A 150 12.53 1.56 15.04
C LEU A 150 14.05 1.60 15.34
N ASN A 151 14.43 1.78 16.61
CA ASN A 151 15.75 2.31 16.96
C ASN A 151 16.82 1.23 17.18
N TYR A 152 16.47 -0.07 17.14
CA TYR A 152 17.41 -1.17 17.44
C TYR A 152 17.38 -2.32 16.42
N ILE A 153 17.15 -2.04 15.12
CA ILE A 153 17.34 -3.05 14.06
C ILE A 153 18.84 -3.12 13.73
N ALA A 154 19.60 -3.66 14.68
CA ALA A 154 21.05 -3.70 14.67
C ALA A 154 21.58 -4.56 13.51
N GLY A 155 22.00 -3.91 12.42
CA GLY A 155 23.11 -4.41 11.60
C GLY A 155 23.13 -4.14 10.10
N LEU A 156 22.04 -3.77 9.39
CA LEU A 156 22.06 -3.74 7.91
C LEU A 156 21.07 -2.76 7.22
N PRO A 157 21.35 -2.33 5.96
CA PRO A 157 20.53 -1.42 5.16
C PRO A 157 19.16 -2.00 4.71
N TRP A 158 19.08 -3.31 4.47
CA TRP A 158 17.87 -3.96 3.96
C TRP A 158 16.68 -3.93 4.91
N PRO A 159 16.84 -4.24 6.22
CA PRO A 159 15.76 -4.07 7.17
C PRO A 159 15.22 -2.64 7.22
N VAL A 160 16.05 -1.61 7.16
CA VAL A 160 15.60 -0.20 7.18
C VAL A 160 14.72 0.11 5.96
N ILE A 161 15.16 -0.29 4.77
CA ILE A 161 14.44 -0.05 3.51
C ILE A 161 13.14 -0.86 3.48
N ALA A 162 13.22 -2.17 3.77
CA ALA A 162 12.08 -3.07 3.68
C ALA A 162 11.03 -2.80 4.78
N THR A 163 11.43 -2.28 5.94
CA THR A 163 10.50 -1.98 7.03
C THR A 163 9.47 -0.93 6.59
N LYS A 164 9.91 0.14 5.91
CA LYS A 164 9.00 1.16 5.35
C LYS A 164 8.01 0.54 4.35
N TRP A 165 8.46 -0.42 3.54
CA TRP A 165 7.62 -1.09 2.55
C TRP A 165 6.49 -1.89 3.18
N PHE A 166 6.81 -2.70 4.20
CA PHE A 166 5.86 -3.61 4.80
C PHE A 166 4.97 -2.95 5.87
N ILE A 167 5.50 -2.00 6.65
CA ILE A 167 4.72 -1.28 7.67
C ILE A 167 3.75 -0.30 7.00
N CYS A 168 4.26 0.55 6.09
CA CYS A 168 3.41 1.54 5.42
C CYS A 168 2.67 0.96 4.20
N LEU A 169 2.75 -0.37 3.97
CA LEU A 169 2.09 -1.04 2.84
C LEU A 169 2.37 -0.36 1.49
N TYR A 170 3.61 0.08 1.29
CA TYR A 170 4.11 0.84 0.14
C TYR A 170 3.56 2.27 -0.04
N ALA A 171 2.71 2.77 0.87
CA ALA A 171 2.09 4.09 0.75
C ALA A 171 3.09 5.25 0.63
N GLU A 172 4.30 5.07 1.17
CA GLU A 172 5.38 6.05 1.15
C GLU A 172 6.58 5.60 0.30
N VAL A 173 6.36 4.71 -0.67
CA VAL A 173 7.45 4.08 -1.45
C VAL A 173 7.19 4.17 -2.95
N VAL A 174 5.93 4.15 -3.36
CA VAL A 174 5.51 4.18 -4.76
C VAL A 174 4.39 5.20 -4.94
N PRO A 175 4.14 5.69 -6.16
CA PRO A 175 3.07 6.65 -6.42
C PRO A 175 1.69 6.14 -5.96
N THR A 176 0.82 7.06 -5.54
CA THR A 176 -0.51 6.77 -4.97
C THR A 176 -1.32 5.79 -5.81
N GLU A 177 -1.42 6.00 -7.13
CA GLU A 177 -2.16 5.06 -8.01
C GLU A 177 -1.59 3.63 -7.95
N THR A 178 -0.26 3.46 -7.87
CA THR A 178 0.36 2.15 -7.70
C THR A 178 0.05 1.55 -6.32
N VAL A 179 0.05 2.36 -5.26
CA VAL A 179 -0.34 1.93 -3.90
C VAL A 179 -1.77 1.37 -3.90
N LEU A 180 -2.71 2.12 -4.48
CA LEU A 180 -4.12 1.71 -4.52
C LEU A 180 -4.31 0.40 -5.31
N ARG A 181 -3.53 0.20 -6.37
CA ARG A 181 -3.52 -1.07 -7.13
C ARG A 181 -2.90 -2.24 -6.36
N ILE A 182 -1.89 -1.98 -5.54
CA ILE A 182 -1.35 -2.98 -4.60
C ILE A 182 -2.45 -3.36 -3.60
N TRP A 183 -3.15 -2.37 -3.06
CA TRP A 183 -4.19 -2.55 -2.05
C TRP A 183 -5.41 -3.30 -2.58
N ASP A 184 -5.82 -3.04 -3.82
CA ASP A 184 -6.83 -3.84 -4.54
C ASP A 184 -6.54 -5.35 -4.39
N CYS A 185 -5.29 -5.73 -4.67
CA CYS A 185 -4.86 -7.12 -4.61
C CYS A 185 -4.64 -7.59 -3.17
N LEU A 186 -4.12 -6.74 -2.29
CA LEU A 186 -3.87 -7.04 -0.88
C LEU A 186 -5.15 -7.45 -0.16
N PHE A 187 -6.22 -6.67 -0.30
CA PHE A 187 -7.48 -6.93 0.40
C PHE A 187 -8.17 -8.22 -0.07
N LEU A 188 -7.99 -8.63 -1.33
CA LEU A 188 -8.56 -9.89 -1.82
C LEU A 188 -7.64 -11.11 -1.62
N GLU A 189 -6.33 -10.98 -1.85
CA GLU A 189 -5.39 -12.09 -1.92
C GLU A 189 -4.47 -12.23 -0.69
N GLY A 190 -4.46 -11.23 0.19
CA GLY A 190 -3.70 -11.20 1.44
C GLY A 190 -2.25 -10.76 1.29
N ASN A 191 -1.53 -10.78 2.43
CA ASN A 191 -0.19 -10.20 2.60
C ASN A 191 0.91 -10.75 1.68
N LYS A 192 0.71 -11.88 1.01
CA LYS A 192 1.65 -12.39 -0.02
C LYS A 192 1.86 -11.39 -1.17
N ILE A 193 0.90 -10.48 -1.38
CA ILE A 193 1.01 -9.41 -2.38
C ILE A 193 2.17 -8.48 -2.04
N LEU A 194 2.36 -8.13 -0.76
CA LEU A 194 3.47 -7.27 -0.33
C LEU A 194 4.82 -7.89 -0.71
N LEU A 195 5.00 -9.20 -0.48
CA LEU A 195 6.22 -9.91 -0.88
C LEU A 195 6.42 -9.93 -2.40
N ARG A 196 5.33 -10.09 -3.18
CA ARG A 196 5.39 -10.04 -4.64
C ARG A 196 5.86 -8.68 -5.15
N VAL A 197 5.34 -7.61 -4.56
CA VAL A 197 5.72 -6.23 -4.87
C VAL A 197 7.20 -6.04 -4.55
N GLY A 198 7.64 -6.36 -3.33
CA GLY A 198 9.02 -6.21 -2.90
C GLY A 198 10.01 -6.96 -3.78
N LEU A 199 9.75 -8.24 -4.07
CA LEU A 199 10.60 -9.04 -4.97
C LEU A 199 10.65 -8.47 -6.38
N THR A 200 9.53 -7.94 -6.90
CA THR A 200 9.49 -7.36 -8.24
C THR A 200 10.30 -6.07 -8.32
N ILE A 201 10.24 -5.23 -7.29
CA ILE A 201 11.07 -4.02 -7.18
C ILE A 201 12.55 -4.41 -7.19
N VAL A 202 12.96 -5.35 -6.32
CA VAL A 202 14.35 -5.80 -6.24
C VAL A 202 14.84 -6.39 -7.56
N VAL A 203 14.03 -7.21 -8.23
CA VAL A 203 14.42 -7.80 -9.52
C VAL A 203 14.52 -6.75 -10.62
N ARG A 204 13.63 -5.75 -10.64
CA ARG A 204 13.69 -4.65 -11.61
C ARG A 204 14.92 -3.77 -11.42
N LEU A 205 15.33 -3.53 -10.17
CA LEU A 205 16.52 -2.75 -9.83
C LEU A 205 17.80 -3.56 -9.81
N ARG A 206 17.78 -4.84 -10.20
CA ARG A 206 18.93 -5.73 -10.05
C ARG A 206 20.22 -5.14 -10.60
N GLN A 207 20.18 -4.50 -11.77
CA GLN A 207 21.38 -3.94 -12.39
C GLN A 207 21.93 -2.76 -11.58
N ASP A 208 21.06 -1.83 -11.17
CA ASP A 208 21.44 -0.66 -10.37
C ASP A 208 21.90 -1.05 -8.96
N LEU A 209 21.24 -2.04 -8.36
CA LEU A 209 21.64 -2.62 -7.07
C LEU A 209 23.02 -3.26 -7.12
N LEU A 210 23.36 -3.94 -8.23
CA LEU A 210 24.69 -4.54 -8.42
C LEU A 210 25.77 -3.50 -8.74
N ALA A 211 25.38 -2.34 -9.29
CA ALA A 211 26.28 -1.23 -9.58
C ALA A 211 26.54 -0.34 -8.35
N THR A 212 25.76 -0.50 -7.29
CA THR A 212 25.89 0.27 -6.06
C THR A 212 27.02 -0.29 -5.19
N ASP A 213 27.96 0.57 -4.80
CA ASP A 213 29.14 0.24 -3.99
C ASP A 213 29.00 0.63 -2.52
N ASP A 214 28.09 1.56 -2.19
CA ASP A 214 27.88 2.04 -0.83
C ASP A 214 26.40 2.20 -0.41
N ILE A 215 26.18 2.32 0.91
CA ILE A 215 24.84 2.39 1.52
C ILE A 215 24.10 3.69 1.17
N SER A 216 24.81 4.81 1.03
CA SER A 216 24.20 6.11 0.68
C SER A 216 23.60 6.04 -0.73
N THR A 217 24.36 5.51 -1.68
CA THR A 217 23.91 5.30 -3.05
C THR A 217 22.73 4.33 -3.12
N LEU A 218 22.75 3.27 -2.30
CA LEU A 218 21.63 2.33 -2.16
C LEU A 218 20.35 3.02 -1.67
N ILE A 219 20.45 3.84 -0.63
CA ILE A 219 19.32 4.60 -0.08
C ILE A 219 18.82 5.61 -1.12
N GLY A 220 19.72 6.27 -1.84
CA GLY A 220 19.39 7.17 -2.95
C GLY A 220 18.60 6.47 -4.07
N LEU A 221 19.01 5.26 -4.44
CA LEU A 221 18.32 4.44 -5.43
C LEU A 221 16.90 4.07 -4.99
N PHE A 222 16.70 3.74 -3.71
CA PHE A 222 15.35 3.44 -3.21
C PHE A 222 14.47 4.67 -3.06
N ARG A 223 15.04 5.84 -2.72
CA ARG A 223 14.31 7.12 -2.72
C ARG A 223 13.94 7.55 -4.13
N SER A 224 14.79 7.28 -5.12
CA SER A 224 14.48 7.60 -6.52
C SER A 224 13.36 6.74 -7.11
N LEU A 225 12.96 5.63 -6.46
CA LEU A 225 11.77 4.85 -6.86
C LEU A 225 10.48 5.65 -6.76
N GLU A 226 10.32 6.49 -5.73
CA GLU A 226 9.17 7.39 -5.60
C GLU A 226 9.04 8.28 -6.85
N LYS A 227 10.18 8.55 -7.50
CA LYS A 227 10.34 9.44 -8.65
C LYS A 227 10.49 8.70 -9.99
N SER A 228 10.64 7.37 -9.97
CA SER A 228 11.01 6.61 -11.16
C SER A 228 9.83 6.46 -12.11
N TYR A 229 10.02 6.94 -13.34
CA TYR A 229 9.06 6.79 -14.43
C TYR A 229 8.66 5.33 -14.70
N VAL A 230 9.54 4.37 -14.37
CA VAL A 230 9.30 2.92 -14.50
C VAL A 230 8.17 2.42 -13.57
N LEU A 231 7.88 3.14 -12.48
CA LEU A 231 6.77 2.86 -11.56
C LEU A 231 5.52 3.69 -11.84
N MET A 232 5.59 4.69 -12.72
CA MET A 232 4.40 5.44 -13.17
C MET A 232 3.49 4.59 -14.07
N ASP A 233 4.03 3.63 -14.81
CA ASP A 233 3.20 2.60 -15.45
C ASP A 233 2.78 1.54 -14.42
N CYS A 234 1.82 1.95 -13.57
CA CYS A 234 1.23 1.10 -12.55
C CYS A 234 0.65 -0.20 -13.14
N HIS A 235 0.24 -0.19 -14.40
CA HIS A 235 -0.38 -1.33 -15.05
C HIS A 235 0.64 -2.42 -15.43
N GLU A 236 1.75 -2.04 -16.07
CA GLU A 236 2.84 -2.97 -16.38
C GLU A 236 3.58 -3.43 -15.12
N PHE A 237 3.73 -2.56 -14.13
CA PHE A 237 4.25 -2.95 -12.82
C PHE A 237 3.36 -4.03 -12.18
N MET A 238 2.04 -3.81 -12.11
CA MET A 238 1.12 -4.78 -11.53
C MET A 238 1.02 -6.09 -12.32
N LYS A 239 1.22 -6.08 -13.64
CA LYS A 239 1.39 -7.34 -14.40
C LYS A 239 2.65 -8.08 -13.95
N SER A 240 3.73 -7.35 -13.73
CA SER A 240 5.04 -7.92 -13.36
C SER A 240 5.00 -8.59 -11.99
N ILE A 241 4.27 -8.06 -11.00
CA ILE A 241 4.19 -8.69 -9.66
C ILE A 241 3.59 -10.09 -9.66
N PHE A 242 2.81 -10.44 -10.69
CA PHE A 242 2.24 -11.78 -10.87
C PHE A 242 3.10 -12.70 -11.75
N LYS A 243 4.08 -12.16 -12.48
CA LYS A 243 4.96 -12.91 -13.39
C LYS A 243 6.36 -13.10 -12.81
N VAL A 244 7.01 -12.01 -12.37
CA VAL A 244 8.42 -11.97 -11.99
C VAL A 244 8.75 -12.84 -10.77
N PRO A 245 8.01 -12.77 -9.64
CA PRO A 245 8.31 -13.59 -8.48
C PRO A 245 7.94 -15.08 -8.64
N GLY A 246 7.36 -15.46 -9.78
CA GLY A 246 6.90 -16.82 -10.04
C GLY A 246 5.81 -17.33 -9.07
N ASN A 247 5.89 -18.62 -8.76
CA ASN A 247 4.95 -19.32 -7.89
C ASN A 247 5.28 -19.07 -6.42
N LEU A 248 4.60 -18.09 -5.81
CA LEU A 248 4.56 -17.90 -4.36
C LEU A 248 3.24 -18.46 -3.82
N ARG A 249 3.21 -19.77 -3.52
CA ARG A 249 2.04 -20.40 -2.90
C ARG A 249 1.95 -20.00 -1.43
N ARG A 250 0.72 -19.83 -0.92
CA ARG A 250 0.49 -19.46 0.48
C ARG A 250 1.06 -20.50 1.44
N SER A 251 0.88 -21.79 1.14
CA SER A 251 1.44 -22.88 1.94
C SER A 251 2.96 -22.85 2.04
N GLN A 252 3.67 -22.51 0.96
CA GLN A 252 5.12 -22.38 0.97
C GLN A 252 5.57 -21.20 1.85
N LEU A 253 4.87 -20.07 1.76
CA LEU A 253 5.15 -18.90 2.60
C LEU A 253 4.89 -19.18 4.09
N ASP A 254 3.80 -19.88 4.40
CA ASP A 254 3.45 -20.21 5.78
C ASP A 254 4.44 -21.22 6.36
N ALA A 255 4.89 -22.20 5.58
CA ALA A 255 5.97 -23.11 5.98
C ALA A 255 7.29 -22.37 6.25
N LEU A 256 7.67 -21.43 5.38
CA LEU A 256 8.88 -20.60 5.58
C LEU A 256 8.74 -19.74 6.85
N ARG A 257 7.58 -19.12 7.08
CA ARG A 257 7.32 -18.32 8.31
C ARG A 257 7.46 -19.16 9.57
N GLN A 258 6.84 -20.34 9.58
CA GLN A 258 6.93 -21.26 10.72
C GLN A 258 8.38 -21.67 10.98
N ARG A 259 9.11 -22.06 9.93
CA ARG A 259 10.53 -22.42 10.03
C ARG A 259 11.37 -21.29 10.63
N PHE A 260 11.29 -20.07 10.08
CA PHE A 260 12.06 -18.93 10.59
C PHE A 260 11.67 -18.56 12.02
N TYR A 261 10.38 -18.64 12.37
CA TYR A 261 9.92 -18.40 13.73
C TYR A 261 10.53 -19.42 14.71
N SER A 262 10.48 -20.71 14.38
CA SER A 262 11.08 -21.78 15.18
C SER A 262 12.60 -21.61 15.34
N GLU A 263 13.31 -21.31 14.25
CA GLU A 263 14.77 -21.04 14.28
C GLU A 263 15.10 -19.86 15.20
N ARG A 264 14.31 -18.77 15.14
CA ARG A 264 14.52 -17.59 15.98
C ARG A 264 14.26 -17.88 17.47
N MET A 265 13.24 -18.68 17.78
CA MET A 265 12.95 -19.09 19.16
C MET A 265 14.04 -20.02 19.70
N ALA A 266 14.51 -20.97 18.89
CA ALA A 266 15.61 -21.87 19.25
C ALA A 266 16.93 -21.12 19.50
N ASN A 267 17.23 -20.08 18.72
CA ASN A 267 18.42 -19.25 18.91
C ASN A 267 18.33 -18.38 20.16
N LYS A 268 17.14 -17.91 20.54
CA LYS A 268 16.93 -17.20 21.81
C LYS A 268 17.15 -18.11 23.02
N SER A 269 16.70 -19.36 22.96
CA SER A 269 16.90 -20.33 24.05
C SER A 269 18.33 -20.83 24.21
N LYS A 270 19.20 -20.66 23.20
CA LYS A 270 20.63 -21.04 23.26
C LYS A 270 21.54 -19.91 23.75
N GLY A 271 21.02 -18.69 23.83
CA GLY A 271 21.75 -17.49 24.27
C GLY A 271 21.34 -17.00 25.66
N SER A 272 20.55 -17.78 26.41
CA SER A 272 20.26 -17.62 27.85
C SER A 272 20.87 -18.79 28.59
#